data_AF-A0A0B6ZKI4-F1
#
_entry.id   AF-A0A0B6ZKI4-F1
#
_cell.length_a   1.000
_cell.length_b   1.000
_cell.length_c   1.000
_cell.angle_alpha   90.00
_cell.angle_beta   90.00
_cell.angle_gamma   90.00
#
_symmetry.space_group_name_H-M   'P 1'
#
loop_
_entity.id
_entity.type
_entity.pdbx_description
1 polymer ?
#
loop_
_entity_poly.entity_id
_entity_poly.type
_entity_poly.pdbx_seq_one_letter_code
_entity_poly.pdbx_strand_id
1 'polypeptide(L)'
;VYDMGKGPQRLKANTFEPISDNKWHEIQLLRSEMHKQLLIVDDNVTTIDDLTSAKNSKLDLKGHLYVGGVSKKMYPYLSKHIYSKQGFIGCLGSLDLNGYLPDLILEAIRVHDSVEYGCKGPLSMCDTNSCANNGRCVQHWMFHTCDCDMTSFTGPACKDVSVSYIFGSQPGLIIHTYPDHMQPSTTLDRLAFGFQTFQDDATLIRIDSKSFDDFIQIEMLGGHIHLTYNMGIVVQHLVNLHQKVNDGRYHVVRVTRTGSNATL
;
A
#
# COMPACT_ATOMS: atom_id res chain seq x y z
N VAL A 1 -7.08 21.17 7.10
CA VAL A 1 -8.15 21.88 6.35
C VAL A 1 -8.75 22.90 7.29
N TYR A 2 -8.95 24.13 6.87
CA TYR A 2 -9.49 25.21 7.70
C TYR A 2 -10.39 26.13 6.85
N ASP A 3 -11.21 26.98 7.45
CA ASP A 3 -12.03 27.97 6.73
C ASP A 3 -12.03 29.30 7.49
N MET A 4 -11.50 30.34 6.84
CA MET A 4 -11.43 31.71 7.38
C MET A 4 -12.43 32.65 6.69
N GLY A 5 -13.60 32.13 6.30
CA GLY A 5 -14.71 32.90 5.73
C GLY A 5 -14.65 33.06 4.20
N LYS A 6 -13.80 32.28 3.53
CA LYS A 6 -13.72 32.17 2.05
C LYS A 6 -14.04 30.78 1.53
N GLY A 7 -14.46 29.88 2.41
CA GLY A 7 -14.63 28.46 2.09
C GLY A 7 -13.41 27.64 2.53
N PRO A 8 -13.54 26.31 2.58
CA PRO A 8 -12.50 25.45 3.12
C PRO A 8 -11.24 25.43 2.26
N GLN A 9 -10.10 25.63 2.90
CA GLN A 9 -8.75 25.59 2.32
C GLN A 9 -7.93 24.43 2.90
N ARG A 10 -6.99 23.93 2.11
CA ARG A 10 -6.09 22.83 2.51
C ARG A 10 -4.65 23.28 2.46
N LEU A 11 -4.04 23.38 3.63
CA LEU A 11 -2.60 23.46 3.81
C LEU A 11 -2.02 22.04 3.84
N LYS A 12 -1.00 21.76 3.01
CA LYS A 12 -0.30 20.48 2.96
C LYS A 12 1.16 20.72 3.34
N ALA A 13 1.66 19.99 4.34
CA ALA A 13 3.05 20.07 4.74
C ALA A 13 3.99 19.63 3.60
N ASN A 14 5.16 20.26 3.53
CA ASN A 14 6.23 19.88 2.61
C ASN A 14 7.09 18.76 3.22
N THR A 15 6.58 17.52 3.24
CA THR A 15 7.39 16.35 3.63
C THR A 15 7.93 15.65 2.39
N PHE A 16 9.18 15.18 2.45
CA PHE A 16 9.79 14.40 1.36
C PHE A 16 9.22 12.99 1.29
N GLU A 17 8.99 12.37 2.45
CA GLU A 17 8.48 11.02 2.59
C GLU A 17 7.11 11.01 3.32
N PRO A 18 6.34 9.92 3.20
CA PRO A 18 5.17 9.68 4.05
C PRO A 18 5.57 9.57 5.52
N ILE A 19 4.87 10.28 6.41
CA ILE A 19 5.12 10.29 7.86
C ILE A 19 4.45 9.13 8.62
N SER A 20 3.94 8.13 7.90
CA SER A 20 3.35 6.91 8.47
C SER A 20 4.40 5.81 8.60
N ASP A 21 5.53 6.12 9.25
CA ASP A 21 6.73 5.27 9.28
C ASP A 21 7.03 4.67 10.67
N ASN A 22 6.05 4.77 11.60
CA ASN A 22 6.16 4.33 12.99
C ASN A 22 7.23 5.07 13.81
N LYS A 23 7.59 6.30 13.42
CA LYS A 23 8.40 7.21 14.24
C LYS A 23 7.55 8.33 14.82
N TRP A 24 8.09 8.96 15.87
CA TRP A 24 7.54 10.21 16.37
C TRP A 24 7.85 11.33 15.39
N HIS A 25 6.82 12.11 15.06
CA HIS A 25 6.92 13.31 14.25
C HIS A 25 6.38 14.50 15.03
N GLU A 26 7.09 15.61 14.99
CA GLU A 26 6.65 16.87 15.59
C GLU A 26 5.85 17.68 14.57
N ILE A 27 4.65 18.13 14.93
CA ILE A 27 3.80 18.93 14.03
C ILE A 27 3.43 20.22 14.72
N GLN A 28 3.85 21.35 14.13
CA GLN A 28 3.53 22.68 14.63
C GLN A 28 2.65 23.42 13.63
N LEU A 29 1.52 23.95 14.12
CA LEU A 29 0.65 24.86 13.38
C LEU A 29 0.70 26.23 14.06
N LEU A 30 1.41 27.17 13.46
CA LEU A 30 1.65 28.48 14.04
C LEU A 30 0.95 29.57 13.24
N ARG A 31 0.51 30.62 13.94
CA ARG A 31 0.01 31.85 13.34
C ARG A 31 0.75 33.03 13.95
N SER A 32 1.99 33.22 13.53
CA SER A 32 2.92 34.22 14.08
C SER A 32 2.58 35.65 13.65
N GLU A 33 1.92 35.83 12.50
CA GLU A 33 1.51 37.13 11.96
C GLU A 33 0.01 37.13 11.60
N MET A 34 -0.63 38.30 11.60
CA MET A 34 -2.07 38.47 11.33
C MET A 34 -2.54 37.81 10.01
N HIS A 35 -1.67 37.72 9.01
CA HIS A 35 -1.99 37.24 7.67
C HIS A 35 -1.12 36.06 7.22
N LYS A 36 -0.46 35.35 8.14
CA LYS A 36 0.35 34.17 7.78
C LYS A 36 0.08 33.01 8.71
N GLN A 37 -0.07 31.83 8.13
CA GLN A 37 -0.15 30.57 8.86
C GLN A 37 0.98 29.66 8.41
N LEU A 38 1.66 29.04 9.37
CA LEU A 38 2.82 28.18 9.16
C LEU A 38 2.48 26.76 9.59
N LEU A 39 2.78 25.79 8.73
CA LEU A 39 2.73 24.37 9.07
C LEU A 39 4.15 23.80 8.94
N ILE A 40 4.64 23.26 10.06
CA ILE A 40 5.97 22.69 10.18
C ILE A 40 5.80 21.23 10.62
N VAL A 41 6.55 20.33 9.97
CA VAL A 41 6.59 18.91 10.32
C VAL A 41 8.06 18.52 10.45
N ASP A 42 8.49 18.20 11.65
CA ASP A 42 9.90 18.03 12.02
C ASP A 42 10.76 19.23 11.56
N ASP A 43 11.97 18.96 11.08
CA ASP A 43 12.87 19.97 10.50
C ASP A 43 12.63 20.21 8.99
N ASN A 44 11.48 19.81 8.45
CA ASN A 44 11.19 20.02 7.02
C ASN A 44 10.90 21.48 6.69
N VAL A 45 10.98 21.81 5.40
CA VAL A 45 10.69 23.15 4.86
C VAL A 45 9.29 23.60 5.29
N THR A 46 9.23 24.71 6.04
CA THR A 46 7.96 25.28 6.50
C THR A 46 7.02 25.55 5.34
N THR A 47 5.78 25.07 5.46
CA THR A 47 4.72 25.44 4.53
C THR A 47 4.07 26.73 5.02
N ILE A 48 4.06 27.75 4.17
CA ILE A 48 3.51 29.08 4.47
C ILE A 48 2.21 29.26 3.69
N ASP A 49 1.16 29.67 4.38
CA ASP A 49 -0.12 30.06 3.80
C ASP A 49 -0.36 31.56 3.97
N ASP A 50 -0.75 32.21 2.87
CA ASP A 50 -1.05 33.64 2.85
C ASP A 50 -2.55 33.88 3.13
N LEU A 51 -2.82 34.42 4.30
CA LEU A 51 -4.16 34.75 4.79
C LEU A 51 -4.53 36.22 4.55
N THR A 52 -3.78 36.99 3.76
CA THR A 52 -4.14 38.39 3.40
C THR A 52 -5.53 38.47 2.79
N SER A 53 -5.91 37.44 2.05
CA SER A 53 -7.20 37.37 1.39
C SER A 53 -8.31 36.84 2.32
N ALA A 54 -8.02 36.37 3.54
CA ALA A 54 -9.03 35.82 4.45
C ALA A 54 -10.11 36.87 4.81
N LYS A 55 -11.38 36.43 4.91
CA LYS A 55 -12.50 37.31 5.30
C LYS A 55 -12.53 37.53 6.81
N ASN A 56 -12.24 36.48 7.58
CA ASN A 56 -12.21 36.50 9.03
C ASN A 56 -10.75 36.57 9.52
N SER A 57 -10.50 37.36 10.57
CA SER A 57 -9.18 37.45 11.21
C SER A 57 -8.97 36.40 12.31
N LYS A 58 -10.02 35.69 12.72
CA LYS A 58 -10.00 34.68 13.80
C LYS A 58 -10.91 33.50 13.44
N LEU A 59 -10.56 32.32 13.96
CA LEU A 59 -11.44 31.14 13.97
C LEU A 59 -12.30 31.18 15.25
N ASP A 60 -13.62 31.06 15.09
CA ASP A 60 -14.56 30.96 16.22
C ASP A 60 -14.85 29.48 16.52
N LEU A 61 -13.98 28.84 17.31
CA LEU A 61 -14.01 27.40 17.62
C LEU A 61 -14.72 27.13 18.95
N LYS A 62 -16.03 27.37 19.02
CA LYS A 62 -16.85 27.18 20.26
C LYS A 62 -17.32 25.75 20.53
N GLY A 63 -17.07 24.83 19.61
CA GLY A 63 -17.48 23.43 19.73
C GLY A 63 -16.52 22.58 20.59
N HIS A 64 -16.78 21.27 20.64
CA HIS A 64 -15.85 20.32 21.24
C HIS A 64 -14.58 20.15 20.41
N LEU A 65 -13.44 20.00 21.09
CA LEU A 65 -12.22 19.48 20.49
C LEU A 65 -12.32 17.95 20.38
N TYR A 66 -12.15 17.43 19.17
CA TYR A 66 -12.10 15.99 18.91
C TYR A 66 -10.65 15.60 18.63
N VAL A 67 -10.13 14.63 19.39
CA VAL A 67 -8.77 14.10 19.22
C VAL A 67 -8.87 12.64 18.79
N GLY A 68 -8.04 12.24 17.82
CA GLY A 68 -8.03 10.87 17.29
C GLY A 68 -9.17 10.54 16.32
N GLY A 69 -10.25 11.32 16.23
CA GLY A 69 -11.30 11.11 15.24
C GLY A 69 -12.64 11.69 15.67
N VAL A 70 -13.66 11.47 14.85
CA VAL A 70 -15.05 11.87 15.13
C VAL A 70 -15.98 10.66 15.09
N SER A 71 -17.22 10.81 15.56
CA SER A 71 -18.24 9.76 15.44
C SER A 71 -18.41 9.32 14.00
N LYS A 72 -18.58 8.01 13.76
CA LYS A 72 -18.77 7.44 12.40
C LYS A 72 -19.87 8.14 11.61
N LYS A 73 -20.93 8.59 12.30
CA LYS A 73 -22.07 9.33 11.71
C LYS A 73 -21.71 10.74 11.24
N MET A 74 -20.61 11.33 11.70
CA MET A 74 -20.18 12.68 11.35
C MET A 74 -19.41 12.74 10.03
N TYR A 75 -18.65 11.69 9.67
CA TYR A 75 -17.81 11.68 8.45
C TYR A 75 -18.55 12.04 7.14
N PRO A 76 -19.79 11.59 6.89
CA PRO A 76 -20.53 11.98 5.69
C PRO A 76 -20.84 13.48 5.60
N TYR A 77 -20.89 14.18 6.73
CA TYR A 77 -21.24 15.60 6.81
C TYR A 77 -20.03 16.55 6.91
N LEU A 78 -18.81 15.99 6.96
CA LEU A 78 -17.60 16.81 6.94
C LEU A 78 -17.42 17.46 5.56
N SER A 79 -16.71 18.61 5.53
CA SER A 79 -16.36 19.30 4.29
C SER A 79 -15.77 18.32 3.26
N LYS A 80 -16.15 18.46 1.98
CA LYS A 80 -15.62 17.64 0.87
C LYS A 80 -14.09 17.69 0.72
N HIS A 81 -13.45 18.70 1.30
CA HIS A 81 -11.98 18.86 1.33
C HIS A 81 -11.31 17.99 2.41
N ILE A 82 -12.10 17.37 3.30
CA ILE A 82 -11.64 16.41 4.30
C ILE A 82 -11.81 15.00 3.75
N TYR A 83 -10.68 14.34 3.50
CA TYR A 83 -10.64 13.01 2.89
C TYR A 83 -10.72 11.86 3.89
N SER A 84 -10.37 12.09 5.16
CA SER A 84 -10.46 11.06 6.20
C SER A 84 -11.90 10.54 6.33
N LYS A 85 -12.06 9.21 6.28
CA LYS A 85 -13.35 8.51 6.50
C LYS A 85 -13.36 7.61 7.72
N GLN A 86 -12.28 7.63 8.50
CA GLN A 86 -12.07 6.86 9.72
C GLN A 86 -11.20 7.64 10.71
N GLY A 87 -11.18 7.19 11.97
CA GLY A 87 -10.34 7.75 13.02
C GLY A 87 -8.87 7.37 12.85
N PHE A 88 -8.02 8.13 13.53
CA PHE A 88 -6.61 7.84 13.71
C PHE A 88 -6.43 6.62 14.62
N ILE A 89 -5.45 5.80 14.27
CA ILE A 89 -5.00 4.64 15.05
C ILE A 89 -3.49 4.78 15.13
N GLY A 90 -2.96 5.01 16.33
CA GLY A 90 -1.57 5.43 16.53
C GLY A 90 -1.36 6.01 17.92
N CYS A 91 -0.22 6.69 18.11
CA CYS A 91 0.06 7.47 19.31
C CYS A 91 0.00 8.97 19.01
N LEU A 92 -0.54 9.72 19.96
CA LEU A 92 -0.44 11.18 20.04
C LEU A 92 0.19 11.51 21.39
N GLY A 93 1.08 12.50 21.41
CA GLY A 93 1.76 12.96 22.60
C GLY A 93 2.00 14.47 22.52
N SER A 94 2.30 15.08 23.67
CA SER A 94 2.72 16.48 23.75
C SER A 94 1.76 17.47 23.08
N LEU A 95 0.44 17.30 23.26
CA LEU A 95 -0.54 18.24 22.71
C LEU A 95 -0.45 19.58 23.45
N ASP A 96 -0.03 20.61 22.72
CA ASP A 96 -0.03 21.99 23.18
C ASP A 96 -1.08 22.80 22.41
N LEU A 97 -2.02 23.40 23.14
CA LEU A 97 -3.07 24.26 22.64
C LEU A 97 -2.82 25.72 23.07
N ASN A 98 -1.81 26.35 22.50
CA ASN A 98 -1.40 27.74 22.80
C ASN A 98 -1.01 27.94 24.28
N GLY A 99 -0.19 27.04 24.82
CA GLY A 99 0.30 27.01 26.21
C GLY A 99 -0.59 26.20 27.16
N TYR A 100 -1.76 25.74 26.72
CA TYR A 100 -2.61 24.83 27.50
C TYR A 100 -2.28 23.38 27.13
N LEU A 101 -1.91 22.60 28.15
CA LEU A 101 -1.49 21.20 28.05
C LEU A 101 -2.56 20.29 28.70
N PRO A 102 -3.65 19.95 28.00
CA PRO A 102 -4.71 19.12 28.59
C PRO A 102 -4.26 17.68 28.80
N ASP A 103 -4.65 17.07 29.92
CA ASP A 103 -4.65 15.60 30.03
C ASP A 103 -5.81 15.03 29.19
N LEU A 104 -5.46 14.45 28.03
CA LEU A 104 -6.42 13.94 27.05
C LEU A 104 -7.35 12.84 27.56
N ILE A 105 -7.06 12.22 28.70
CA ILE A 105 -7.90 11.17 29.29
C ILE A 105 -8.62 11.72 30.52
N LEU A 106 -7.92 12.37 31.46
CA LEU A 106 -8.54 12.86 32.70
C LEU A 106 -9.51 14.03 32.48
N GLU A 107 -9.22 14.90 31.51
CA GLU A 107 -10.03 16.10 31.24
C GLU A 107 -11.06 15.88 30.12
N ALA A 108 -11.11 14.67 29.55
CA ALA A 108 -12.02 14.38 28.45
C ALA A 108 -13.48 14.20 28.92
N ILE A 109 -14.41 14.82 28.19
CA ILE A 109 -15.86 14.64 28.38
C ILE A 109 -16.26 13.17 28.16
N ARG A 110 -15.58 12.49 27.23
CA ARG A 110 -15.78 11.08 26.92
C ARG A 110 -14.51 10.48 26.34
N VAL A 111 -14.13 9.31 26.86
CA VAL A 111 -13.05 8.47 26.34
C VAL A 111 -13.67 7.16 25.85
N HIS A 112 -13.15 6.61 24.75
CA HIS A 112 -13.55 5.29 24.25
C HIS A 112 -12.61 4.23 24.83
N ASP A 113 -13.12 3.02 25.09
CA ASP A 113 -12.37 1.93 25.76
C ASP A 113 -11.06 1.52 25.05
N SER A 114 -10.90 1.90 23.79
CA SER A 114 -9.72 1.63 22.97
C SER A 114 -8.59 2.66 23.15
N VAL A 115 -8.75 3.64 24.04
CA VAL A 115 -7.76 4.68 24.33
C VAL A 115 -7.11 4.37 25.68
N GLU A 116 -5.79 4.21 25.67
CA GLU A 116 -4.99 3.87 26.86
C GLU A 116 -3.83 4.86 27.04
N TYR A 117 -3.29 4.93 28.26
CA TYR A 117 -2.08 5.70 28.55
C TYR A 117 -0.83 5.06 27.93
N GLY A 118 0.05 5.92 27.43
CA GLY A 118 1.36 5.55 26.90
C GLY A 118 1.32 5.12 25.43
N CYS A 119 2.50 4.80 24.90
CA CYS A 119 2.68 4.39 23.52
C CYS A 119 3.52 3.11 23.48
N LYS A 120 2.87 1.95 23.46
CA LYS A 120 3.55 0.65 23.40
C LYS A 120 3.98 0.27 21.97
N GLY A 121 3.70 1.13 20.98
CA GLY A 121 3.89 0.84 19.57
C GLY A 121 2.99 -0.31 19.08
N PRO A 122 3.24 -0.83 17.88
CA PRO A 122 2.50 -1.97 17.38
C PRO A 122 2.57 -3.19 18.29
N LEU A 123 1.39 -3.75 18.63
CA LEU A 123 1.29 -4.93 19.50
C LEU A 123 1.91 -6.19 18.87
N SER A 124 1.98 -6.22 17.54
CA SER A 124 2.64 -7.27 16.77
C SER A 124 3.44 -6.62 15.65
N MET A 125 4.74 -6.90 15.63
CA MET A 125 5.67 -6.40 14.62
C MET A 125 5.91 -7.45 13.55
N CYS A 126 6.16 -7.00 12.32
CA CYS A 126 6.73 -7.84 11.29
C CYS A 126 8.11 -8.34 11.73
N ASP A 127 8.27 -9.66 11.71
CA ASP A 127 9.54 -10.36 11.89
C ASP A 127 9.82 -11.26 10.68
N THR A 128 10.97 -11.92 10.69
CA THR A 128 11.39 -12.81 9.60
C THR A 128 10.52 -14.06 9.43
N ASN A 129 9.69 -14.41 10.42
CA ASN A 129 8.86 -15.62 10.44
C ASN A 129 7.36 -15.33 10.36
N SER A 130 6.97 -14.06 10.28
CA SER A 130 5.58 -13.59 10.28
C SER A 130 4.82 -14.13 9.07
N CYS A 131 5.50 -14.18 7.91
CA CYS A 131 4.95 -14.67 6.65
C CYS A 131 5.79 -15.81 6.09
N ALA A 132 5.15 -16.92 5.72
CA ALA A 132 5.83 -18.05 5.10
C ALA A 132 6.02 -17.84 3.59
N ASN A 133 6.81 -18.72 2.95
CA ASN A 133 6.93 -18.85 1.50
C ASN A 133 7.26 -17.53 0.75
N ASN A 134 8.09 -16.70 1.38
CA ASN A 134 8.48 -15.36 0.90
C ASN A 134 7.31 -14.37 0.79
N GLY A 135 6.25 -14.56 1.58
CA GLY A 135 5.18 -13.57 1.73
C GLY A 135 5.72 -12.26 2.29
N ARG A 136 5.21 -11.14 1.79
CA ARG A 136 5.62 -9.82 2.27
C ARG A 136 4.82 -9.48 3.52
N CYS A 137 5.51 -9.31 4.64
CA CYS A 137 4.87 -8.81 5.85
C CYS A 137 4.51 -7.32 5.68
N VAL A 138 3.26 -7.00 5.99
CA VAL A 138 2.70 -5.65 5.95
C VAL A 138 2.33 -5.26 7.37
N GLN A 139 3.06 -4.28 7.91
CA GLN A 139 2.86 -3.77 9.26
C GLN A 139 1.59 -2.89 9.33
N HIS A 140 0.73 -3.16 10.32
CA HIS A 140 -0.33 -2.24 10.75
C HIS A 140 -0.13 -1.85 12.21
N TRP A 141 -0.94 -0.94 12.74
CA TRP A 141 -0.77 -0.50 14.13
C TRP A 141 -1.06 -1.60 15.15
N MET A 142 -2.11 -2.41 14.97
CA MET A 142 -2.50 -3.40 15.98
C MET A 142 -2.03 -4.83 15.65
N PHE A 143 -1.71 -5.10 14.39
CA PHE A 143 -1.35 -6.42 13.89
C PHE A 143 -0.49 -6.29 12.62
N HIS A 144 0.02 -7.40 12.11
CA HIS A 144 0.58 -7.48 10.76
C HIS A 144 -0.27 -8.39 9.89
N THR A 145 -0.16 -8.23 8.57
CA THR A 145 -0.76 -9.14 7.58
C THR A 145 0.30 -9.61 6.61
N CYS A 146 0.04 -10.71 5.90
CA CYS A 146 0.93 -11.18 4.85
C CYS A 146 0.32 -10.94 3.47
N ASP A 147 1.05 -10.27 2.60
CA ASP A 147 0.80 -10.22 1.16
C ASP A 147 1.38 -11.50 0.53
N CYS A 148 0.49 -12.35 0.04
CA CYS A 148 0.82 -13.66 -0.52
C CYS A 148 0.84 -13.69 -2.06
N ASP A 149 0.61 -12.55 -2.73
CA ASP A 149 0.37 -12.47 -4.18
C ASP A 149 1.52 -13.07 -5.01
N MET A 150 2.74 -12.96 -4.50
CA MET A 150 3.95 -13.49 -5.14
C MET A 150 4.43 -14.81 -4.53
N THR A 151 3.61 -15.56 -3.78
CA THR A 151 4.08 -16.77 -3.07
C THR A 151 3.59 -18.08 -3.67
N SER A 152 2.56 -18.07 -4.53
CA SER A 152 1.76 -19.25 -4.94
C SER A 152 0.98 -19.95 -3.81
N PHE A 153 1.08 -19.44 -2.58
CA PHE A 153 0.31 -19.89 -1.41
C PHE A 153 -0.75 -18.85 -1.03
N THR A 154 -1.64 -19.24 -0.12
CA THR A 154 -2.76 -18.43 0.35
C THR A 154 -2.84 -18.45 1.88
N GLY A 155 -3.91 -17.85 2.42
CA GLY A 155 -4.15 -17.78 3.85
C GLY A 155 -3.45 -16.60 4.53
N PRO A 156 -3.75 -16.35 5.82
CA PRO A 156 -3.30 -15.17 6.54
C PRO A 156 -1.78 -15.09 6.73
N ALA A 157 -1.07 -16.23 6.66
CA ALA A 157 0.37 -16.34 6.84
C ALA A 157 1.10 -16.92 5.60
N CYS A 158 0.43 -17.01 4.45
CA CYS A 158 0.95 -17.60 3.21
C CYS A 158 1.41 -19.07 3.36
N LYS A 159 0.72 -19.86 4.19
CA LYS A 159 1.03 -21.29 4.42
C LYS A 159 0.04 -22.24 3.74
N ASP A 160 -1.13 -21.73 3.38
CA ASP A 160 -2.22 -22.57 2.91
C ASP A 160 -2.03 -22.87 1.43
N VAL A 161 -2.20 -24.14 1.05
CA VAL A 161 -2.06 -24.60 -0.33
C VAL A 161 -3.12 -23.90 -1.19
N SER A 162 -2.68 -23.32 -2.31
CA SER A 162 -3.58 -22.68 -3.29
C SER A 162 -4.30 -23.73 -4.15
N VAL A 163 -5.33 -23.30 -4.87
CA VAL A 163 -6.00 -24.14 -5.87
C VAL A 163 -4.98 -24.61 -6.91
N SER A 164 -4.97 -25.92 -7.18
CA SER A 164 -4.03 -26.55 -8.09
C SER A 164 -4.75 -27.44 -9.11
N TYR A 165 -4.15 -27.59 -10.29
CA TYR A 165 -4.68 -28.40 -11.39
C TYR A 165 -3.64 -29.43 -11.83
N ILE A 166 -4.09 -30.63 -12.18
CA ILE A 166 -3.23 -31.70 -12.71
C ILE A 166 -3.39 -31.73 -14.23
N PHE A 167 -2.26 -31.60 -14.94
CA PHE A 167 -2.16 -31.85 -16.38
C PHE A 167 -1.71 -33.31 -16.55
N GLY A 168 -2.62 -34.15 -17.05
CA GLY A 168 -2.50 -35.61 -17.00
C GLY A 168 -1.54 -36.24 -18.01
N SER A 169 -1.86 -37.46 -18.44
CA SER A 169 -1.02 -38.27 -19.35
C SER A 169 -0.92 -37.74 -20.77
N GLN A 170 -1.70 -36.71 -21.12
CA GLN A 170 -1.64 -35.99 -22.39
C GLN A 170 -1.64 -34.49 -22.08
N PRO A 171 -0.96 -33.64 -22.87
CA PRO A 171 -0.98 -32.20 -22.68
C PRO A 171 -2.42 -31.66 -22.67
N GLY A 172 -2.79 -31.02 -21.56
CA GLY A 172 -4.06 -30.31 -21.41
C GLY A 172 -3.87 -28.81 -21.66
N LEU A 173 -4.97 -28.10 -21.93
CA LEU A 173 -4.96 -26.66 -22.14
C LEU A 173 -6.14 -26.01 -21.41
N ILE A 174 -5.86 -24.93 -20.67
CA ILE A 174 -6.87 -24.07 -20.05
C ILE A 174 -6.77 -22.70 -20.73
N ILE A 175 -7.88 -22.21 -21.27
CA ILE A 175 -7.95 -20.91 -21.95
C ILE A 175 -8.86 -19.98 -21.16
N HIS A 176 -8.34 -18.82 -20.80
CA HIS A 176 -9.11 -17.73 -20.22
C HIS A 176 -9.06 -16.51 -21.13
N THR A 177 -10.16 -15.76 -21.15
CA THR A 177 -10.26 -14.53 -21.93
C THR A 177 -10.94 -13.47 -21.08
N TYR A 178 -10.39 -12.25 -21.07
CA TYR A 178 -11.06 -11.11 -20.46
C TYR A 178 -12.32 -10.75 -21.26
N PRO A 179 -13.41 -10.33 -20.59
CA PRO A 179 -14.52 -9.68 -21.29
C PRO A 179 -14.00 -8.55 -22.20
N ASP A 180 -14.60 -8.35 -23.37
CA ASP A 180 -14.06 -7.46 -24.41
C ASP A 180 -13.75 -6.03 -23.94
N HIS A 181 -14.51 -5.52 -22.96
CA HIS A 181 -14.36 -4.17 -22.40
C HIS A 181 -13.50 -4.12 -21.12
N MET A 182 -12.92 -5.24 -20.71
CA MET A 182 -12.07 -5.36 -19.51
C MET A 182 -10.64 -5.80 -19.84
N GLN A 183 -10.26 -5.84 -21.13
CA GLN A 183 -8.91 -6.22 -21.53
C GLN A 183 -7.91 -5.17 -21.01
N PRO A 184 -6.97 -5.58 -20.15
CA PRO A 184 -6.05 -4.64 -19.53
C PRO A 184 -4.94 -4.22 -20.51
N SER A 185 -4.46 -2.99 -20.37
CA SER A 185 -3.21 -2.52 -20.99
C SER A 185 -2.30 -2.00 -19.88
N THR A 186 -1.19 -2.68 -19.64
CA THR A 186 -0.41 -2.53 -18.41
C THR A 186 1.01 -2.05 -18.66
N THR A 187 1.48 -1.19 -17.77
CA THR A 187 2.91 -0.82 -17.66
C THR A 187 3.64 -1.65 -16.61
N LEU A 188 2.89 -2.25 -15.67
CA LEU A 188 3.38 -3.13 -14.62
C LEU A 188 2.63 -4.46 -14.69
N ASP A 189 3.36 -5.56 -14.86
CA ASP A 189 2.83 -6.92 -14.74
C ASP A 189 3.50 -7.64 -13.58
N ARG A 190 2.70 -8.36 -12.80
CA ARG A 190 3.16 -9.23 -11.72
C ARG A 190 2.49 -10.58 -11.87
N LEU A 191 3.29 -11.63 -11.96
CA LEU A 191 2.81 -12.98 -12.17
C LEU A 191 3.61 -13.93 -11.29
N ALA A 192 2.92 -14.78 -10.53
CA ALA A 192 3.53 -15.84 -9.75
C ALA A 192 2.69 -17.10 -9.81
N PHE A 193 3.34 -18.24 -9.98
CA PHE A 193 2.70 -19.55 -9.93
C PHE A 193 3.69 -20.60 -9.45
N GLY A 194 3.15 -21.66 -8.85
CA GLY A 194 3.92 -22.81 -8.46
C GLY A 194 3.64 -24.01 -9.35
N PHE A 195 4.65 -24.84 -9.59
CA PHE A 195 4.52 -26.04 -10.43
C PHE A 195 5.50 -27.15 -9.99
N GLN A 196 5.24 -28.36 -10.48
CA GLN A 196 6.07 -29.55 -10.29
C GLN A 196 6.07 -30.36 -11.58
N THR A 197 7.24 -30.77 -12.07
CA THR A 197 7.35 -31.57 -13.29
C THR A 197 8.69 -32.30 -13.38
N PHE A 198 8.74 -33.31 -14.25
CA PHE A 198 9.96 -33.97 -14.71
C PHE A 198 10.25 -33.72 -16.19
N GLN A 199 9.41 -32.97 -16.90
CA GLN A 199 9.64 -32.64 -18.30
C GLN A 199 10.85 -31.73 -18.43
N ASP A 200 11.60 -31.85 -19.54
CA ASP A 200 12.72 -30.94 -19.82
C ASP A 200 12.23 -29.64 -20.46
N ASP A 201 11.30 -29.76 -21.40
CA ASP A 201 10.79 -28.64 -22.21
C ASP A 201 9.25 -28.57 -22.11
N ALA A 202 8.70 -27.41 -21.76
CA ALA A 202 7.25 -27.18 -21.74
C ALA A 202 6.89 -25.69 -21.75
N THR A 203 5.83 -25.31 -22.48
CA THR A 203 5.18 -24.00 -22.30
C THR A 203 4.30 -24.05 -21.06
N LEU A 204 4.49 -23.09 -20.13
CA LEU A 204 3.76 -23.04 -18.87
C LEU A 204 2.62 -22.04 -18.92
N ILE A 205 2.91 -20.80 -19.34
CA ILE A 205 1.93 -19.72 -19.46
C ILE A 205 2.19 -18.94 -20.73
N ARG A 206 1.13 -18.65 -21.48
CA ARG A 206 1.13 -17.75 -22.63
C ARG A 206 -0.01 -16.75 -22.48
N ILE A 207 0.30 -15.47 -22.64
CA ILE A 207 -0.66 -14.37 -22.67
C ILE A 207 -0.46 -13.64 -23.99
N ASP A 208 -1.50 -13.61 -24.82
CA ASP A 208 -1.48 -12.94 -26.12
C ASP A 208 -2.39 -11.71 -26.11
N SER A 209 -1.95 -10.67 -26.81
CA SER A 209 -2.81 -9.53 -27.14
C SER A 209 -3.83 -9.92 -28.21
N LYS A 210 -5.06 -9.40 -28.07
CA LYS A 210 -6.11 -9.58 -29.09
C LYS A 210 -5.92 -8.66 -30.29
N SER A 211 -5.24 -7.53 -30.10
CA SER A 211 -5.22 -6.41 -31.06
C SER A 211 -3.85 -6.13 -31.64
N PHE A 212 -2.78 -6.68 -31.05
CA PHE A 212 -1.39 -6.40 -31.40
C PHE A 212 -0.56 -7.68 -31.29
N ASP A 213 0.68 -7.65 -31.77
CA ASP A 213 1.63 -8.78 -31.67
C ASP A 213 2.32 -8.87 -30.29
N ASP A 214 1.76 -8.21 -29.28
CA ASP A 214 2.26 -8.19 -27.91
C ASP A 214 1.95 -9.51 -27.21
N PHE A 215 2.91 -10.00 -26.43
CA PHE A 215 2.73 -11.25 -25.70
C PHE A 215 3.67 -11.38 -24.50
N ILE A 216 3.32 -12.28 -23.59
CA ILE A 216 4.20 -12.79 -22.53
C ILE A 216 4.14 -14.32 -22.57
N GLN A 217 5.31 -14.96 -22.61
CA GLN A 217 5.48 -16.40 -22.59
C GLN A 217 6.45 -16.80 -21.49
N ILE A 218 6.02 -17.74 -20.66
CA ILE A 218 6.86 -18.40 -19.66
C ILE A 218 6.90 -19.87 -20.03
N GLU A 219 8.10 -20.37 -20.22
CA GLU A 219 8.36 -21.75 -20.60
C GLU A 219 9.56 -22.30 -19.85
N MET A 220 9.68 -23.61 -19.90
CA MET A 220 10.82 -24.35 -19.41
C MET A 220 11.56 -24.92 -20.63
N LEU A 221 12.87 -24.73 -20.69
CA LEU A 221 13.74 -25.31 -21.71
C LEU A 221 14.97 -25.94 -21.05
N GLY A 222 15.25 -27.20 -21.33
CA GLY A 222 16.32 -27.97 -20.69
C GLY A 222 16.26 -27.96 -19.15
N GLY A 223 15.05 -27.87 -18.59
CA GLY A 223 14.80 -27.78 -17.16
C GLY A 223 15.02 -26.41 -16.53
N HIS A 224 15.26 -25.34 -17.30
CA HIS A 224 15.42 -23.96 -16.81
C HIS A 224 14.23 -23.10 -17.21
N ILE A 225 13.91 -22.06 -16.43
CA ILE A 225 12.80 -21.14 -16.76
C ILE A 225 13.28 -20.04 -17.69
N HIS A 226 12.50 -19.85 -18.76
CA HIS A 226 12.65 -18.81 -19.76
C HIS A 226 11.41 -17.91 -19.75
N LEU A 227 11.62 -16.60 -19.74
CA LEU A 227 10.62 -15.57 -19.96
C LEU A 227 10.91 -14.90 -21.30
N THR A 228 9.93 -14.90 -22.20
CA THR A 228 9.98 -14.18 -23.47
C THR A 228 8.77 -13.25 -23.57
N TYR A 229 8.97 -11.97 -23.91
CA TYR A 229 7.86 -11.04 -24.07
C TYR A 229 8.08 -10.02 -25.19
N ASN A 230 6.98 -9.52 -25.75
CA ASN A 230 6.95 -8.47 -26.76
C ASN A 230 5.96 -7.37 -26.35
N MET A 231 6.32 -6.12 -26.66
CA MET A 231 5.53 -4.92 -26.39
C MET A 231 5.56 -3.95 -27.60
N GLY A 232 5.59 -4.52 -28.81
CA GLY A 232 5.48 -3.77 -30.06
C GLY A 232 6.78 -3.24 -30.66
N ILE A 233 7.95 -3.54 -30.08
CA ILE A 233 9.25 -3.09 -30.64
C ILE A 233 10.22 -4.25 -30.84
N VAL A 234 10.75 -4.81 -29.75
CA VAL A 234 11.75 -5.89 -29.79
C VAL A 234 11.38 -6.95 -28.76
N VAL A 235 11.45 -8.21 -29.17
CA VAL A 235 11.28 -9.36 -28.29
C VAL A 235 12.40 -9.40 -27.26
N GLN A 236 12.03 -9.48 -25.98
CA GLN A 236 12.94 -9.59 -24.86
C GLN A 236 12.98 -11.04 -24.35
N HIS A 237 14.17 -11.48 -23.90
CA HIS A 237 14.40 -12.82 -23.37
C HIS A 237 15.16 -12.76 -22.06
N LEU A 238 14.62 -13.38 -21.00
CA LEU A 238 15.27 -13.57 -19.72
C LEU A 238 15.30 -15.05 -19.39
N VAL A 239 16.40 -15.52 -18.82
CA VAL A 239 16.60 -16.93 -18.48
C VAL A 239 17.21 -17.04 -17.10
N ASN A 240 16.69 -17.95 -16.28
CA ASN A 240 17.34 -18.35 -15.04
C ASN A 240 18.12 -19.64 -15.25
N LEU A 241 19.43 -19.52 -15.51
CA LEU A 241 20.34 -20.65 -15.71
C LEU A 241 20.94 -21.20 -14.40
N HIS A 242 20.60 -20.61 -13.25
CA HIS A 242 21.19 -21.00 -11.97
C HIS A 242 20.46 -22.18 -11.30
N GLN A 243 19.22 -22.45 -11.71
CA GLN A 243 18.39 -23.45 -11.06
C GLN A 243 17.62 -24.27 -12.11
N LYS A 244 17.81 -25.59 -12.02
CA LYS A 244 16.92 -26.55 -12.68
C LYS A 244 15.66 -26.77 -11.84
N VAL A 245 14.52 -26.88 -12.51
CA VAL A 245 13.18 -26.93 -11.89
C VAL A 245 12.38 -28.18 -12.31
N ASN A 246 12.99 -29.08 -13.09
CA ASN A 246 12.43 -30.34 -13.55
C ASN A 246 12.81 -31.54 -12.65
N ASP A 247 12.90 -31.32 -11.34
CA ASP A 247 13.34 -32.33 -10.35
C ASP A 247 12.17 -33.01 -9.61
N GLY A 248 10.93 -32.75 -10.04
CA GLY A 248 9.71 -33.22 -9.38
C GLY A 248 9.36 -32.54 -8.06
N ARG A 249 10.12 -31.52 -7.63
CA ARG A 249 9.83 -30.73 -6.41
C ARG A 249 9.02 -29.49 -6.75
N TYR A 250 8.39 -28.90 -5.72
CA TYR A 250 7.64 -27.66 -5.86
C TYR A 250 8.58 -26.48 -6.10
N HIS A 251 8.39 -25.77 -7.21
CA HIS A 251 9.07 -24.53 -7.52
C HIS A 251 8.07 -23.40 -7.70
N VAL A 252 8.46 -22.18 -7.35
CA VAL A 252 7.66 -20.97 -7.52
C VAL A 252 8.36 -20.03 -8.49
N VAL A 253 7.73 -19.75 -9.62
CA VAL A 253 8.21 -18.77 -10.60
C VAL A 253 7.60 -17.41 -10.28
N ARG A 254 8.40 -16.35 -10.31
CA ARG A 254 7.97 -14.97 -10.06
C ARG A 254 8.46 -14.09 -11.19
N VAL A 255 7.54 -13.42 -11.87
CA VAL A 255 7.87 -12.45 -12.92
C VAL A 255 7.32 -11.09 -12.51
N THR A 256 8.18 -10.07 -12.57
CA THR A 256 7.74 -8.67 -12.50
C THR A 256 8.29 -7.92 -13.69
N ARG A 257 7.41 -7.28 -14.47
CA ARG A 257 7.76 -6.43 -15.61
C ARG A 257 7.31 -5.00 -15.34
N THR A 258 8.21 -4.03 -15.50
CA THR A 258 7.91 -2.60 -15.44
C THR A 258 8.43 -1.93 -16.71
N GLY A 259 7.52 -1.53 -17.60
CA GLY A 259 7.89 -1.05 -18.93
C GLY A 259 8.69 -2.10 -19.69
N SER A 260 9.84 -1.72 -20.23
CA SER A 260 10.74 -2.63 -20.97
C SER A 260 11.52 -3.60 -20.11
N ASN A 261 11.58 -3.38 -18.80
CA ASN A 261 12.46 -4.14 -17.91
C ASN A 261 11.66 -5.23 -17.20
N ALA A 262 12.29 -6.40 -17.03
CA ALA A 262 11.69 -7.51 -16.31
C ALA A 262 12.68 -8.13 -15.31
N THR A 263 12.13 -8.86 -14.36
CA THR A 263 12.85 -9.71 -13.40
C THR A 263 12.19 -11.09 -13.40
N LEU A 264 13.02 -12.12 -13.21
CA LEU A 264 12.67 -13.53 -13.15
C LEU A 264 13.41 -14.18 -11.97
#